data_AF-A0A0Q0YYL0-F1
#
_entry.id   AF-A0A0Q0YYL0-F1
#
_cell.length_a   1.000
_cell.length_b   1.000
_cell.length_c   1.000
_cell.angle_alpha   90.00
_cell.angle_beta   90.00
_cell.angle_gamma   90.00
#
_symmetry.space_group_name_H-M   'P 1'
#
loop_
_entity.id
_entity.type
_entity.pdbx_description
1 polymer ?
#
loop_
_entity_poly.entity_id
_entity_poly.type
_entity_poly.pdbx_seq_one_letter_code
_entity_poly.pdbx_strand_id
1 'polypeptide(L)'
;MKSIPGDPFASDANVLPEEVLQNIRAKYNLDKPLPIQYILYMKNLITFDLGPSIQSETRDVNTLIAEGFPISALLGLQALVMAIVFGLLLGIVAALNHRYRQEFCVM
;
A
#
# COMPACT_ATOMS: atom_id res chain seq x y z
N MET A 1 -29.91 -7.39 -6.76
CA MET A 1 -28.93 -6.30 -6.57
C MET A 1 -28.12 -6.60 -5.32
N LYS A 2 -26.92 -7.17 -5.46
CA LYS A 2 -25.93 -7.28 -4.38
C LYS A 2 -24.92 -6.17 -4.67
N SER A 3 -25.15 -4.99 -4.09
CA SER A 3 -24.09 -4.00 -3.96
C SER A 3 -23.11 -4.58 -2.95
N ILE A 4 -22.09 -5.29 -3.42
CA ILE A 4 -20.95 -5.61 -2.57
C ILE A 4 -20.23 -4.26 -2.41
N PRO A 5 -20.14 -3.71 -1.19
CA PRO A 5 -19.33 -2.52 -0.95
C PRO A 5 -17.89 -2.95 -1.22
N GLY A 6 -17.37 -2.63 -2.39
CA GLY A 6 -16.08 -3.11 -2.87
C GLY A 6 -16.01 -3.48 -4.36
N ASP A 7 -17.12 -3.49 -5.12
CA ASP A 7 -17.04 -3.58 -6.59
C ASP A 7 -16.45 -2.27 -7.16
N PRO A 8 -15.24 -2.27 -7.75
CA PRO A 8 -14.59 -1.06 -8.26
C PRO A 8 -15.41 -0.39 -9.38
N PHE A 9 -16.29 -1.16 -10.04
CA PHE A 9 -17.12 -0.72 -11.15
C PHE A 9 -18.60 -0.53 -10.75
N ALA A 10 -18.90 -0.47 -9.45
CA ALA A 10 -20.26 -0.23 -8.96
C ALA A 10 -20.86 1.09 -9.49
N SER A 11 -20.01 2.10 -9.72
CA SER A 11 -20.38 3.39 -10.32
C SER A 11 -20.77 3.25 -11.79
N ASP A 12 -20.04 2.41 -12.53
CA ASP A 12 -20.23 2.18 -13.97
C ASP A 12 -21.40 1.24 -14.27
N ALA A 13 -21.81 0.43 -13.29
CA ALA A 13 -22.98 -0.44 -13.38
C ALA A 13 -24.31 0.31 -13.61
N ASN A 14 -24.37 1.61 -13.30
CA ASN A 14 -25.54 2.45 -13.56
C ASN A 14 -25.52 3.12 -14.94
N VAL A 15 -24.39 3.05 -15.66
CA VAL A 15 -24.14 3.82 -16.90
C VAL A 15 -23.94 2.89 -18.11
N LEU A 16 -23.37 1.70 -17.89
CA LEU A 16 -23.00 0.77 -18.95
C LEU A 16 -24.05 -0.35 -19.14
N PRO A 17 -24.22 -0.87 -20.38
CA PRO A 17 -25.01 -2.08 -20.62
C PRO A 17 -24.48 -3.28 -19.85
N GLU A 18 -25.37 -4.17 -19.40
CA GLU A 18 -25.02 -5.34 -18.58
C GLU A 18 -23.97 -6.24 -19.24
N GLU A 19 -24.02 -6.38 -20.57
CA GLU A 19 -23.04 -7.15 -21.36
C GLU A 19 -21.63 -6.57 -21.29
N VAL A 20 -21.51 -5.23 -21.30
CA VAL A 20 -20.22 -4.53 -21.17
C VAL A 20 -19.69 -4.71 -19.75
N LEU A 21 -20.56 -4.61 -18.75
CA LEU A 21 -20.20 -4.80 -17.34
C LEU A 21 -19.68 -6.22 -17.07
N GLN A 22 -20.30 -7.24 -17.68
CA GLN A 22 -19.83 -8.63 -17.57
C GLN A 22 -18.46 -8.84 -18.23
N ASN A 23 -18.22 -8.23 -19.39
CA ASN A 23 -16.92 -8.27 -20.05
C ASN A 23 -15.82 -7.59 -19.22
N ILE A 24 -16.13 -6.46 -18.59
CA ILE A 24 -15.20 -5.77 -17.67
C ILE A 24 -14.90 -6.66 -16.46
N ARG A 25 -15.93 -7.23 -15.82
CA ARG A 25 -15.74 -8.14 -14.68
C ARG A 25 -14.88 -9.35 -15.05
N ALA A 26 -15.10 -9.94 -16.22
CA ALA A 26 -14.28 -11.04 -16.74
C ALA A 26 -12.82 -10.61 -17.01
N LYS A 27 -12.60 -9.42 -17.58
CA LYS A 27 -11.27 -8.86 -17.84
C LYS A 27 -10.46 -8.69 -16.55
N TYR A 28 -11.10 -8.29 -15.45
CA TYR A 28 -10.48 -8.10 -14.14
C TYR A 28 -10.57 -9.33 -13.22
N ASN A 29 -11.05 -10.48 -13.71
CA ASN A 29 -11.26 -11.72 -12.94
C ASN A 29 -12.24 -11.58 -11.75
N LEU A 30 -13.07 -10.55 -11.75
CA LEU A 30 -14.10 -10.28 -10.71
C LEU A 30 -15.26 -11.28 -10.77
N ASP A 31 -15.37 -12.06 -11.85
CA ASP A 31 -16.30 -13.17 -12.03
C ASP A 31 -15.91 -14.42 -11.21
N LYS A 32 -14.64 -14.53 -10.78
CA LYS A 32 -14.12 -15.73 -10.11
C LYS A 32 -14.45 -15.75 -8.61
N PRO A 33 -14.50 -16.93 -7.97
CA PRO A 33 -14.58 -17.05 -6.51
C PRO A 33 -13.50 -16.24 -5.77
N LEU A 34 -13.85 -15.65 -4.62
CA LEU A 34 -12.96 -14.81 -3.79
C LEU A 34 -11.56 -15.43 -3.55
N PRO A 35 -11.41 -16.73 -3.23
CA PRO A 35 -10.08 -17.32 -3.02
C PRO A 35 -9.21 -17.25 -4.28
N ILE A 36 -9.82 -17.41 -5.46
CA ILE A 36 -9.11 -17.38 -6.74
C ILE A 36 -8.69 -15.95 -7.08
N GLN A 37 -9.56 -14.96 -6.84
CA GLN A 37 -9.20 -13.54 -6.99
C GLN A 37 -7.99 -13.17 -6.13
N TYR A 38 -7.97 -13.62 -4.87
CA TYR A 38 -6.86 -13.36 -3.96
C TYR A 38 -5.55 -14.01 -4.44
N ILE A 39 -5.60 -15.25 -4.91
CA ILE A 39 -4.40 -15.95 -5.42
C ILE A 39 -3.86 -15.27 -6.67
N LEU A 40 -4.73 -14.88 -7.61
CA LEU A 40 -4.33 -14.12 -8.80
C LEU A 40 -3.69 -12.79 -8.42
N TYR A 41 -4.30 -12.06 -7.47
CA TYR A 41 -3.75 -10.81 -6.96
C TYR A 41 -2.38 -11.00 -6.30
N MET A 42 -2.22 -12.02 -5.45
CA MET A 42 -0.94 -12.35 -4.82
C MET A 42 0.13 -12.74 -5.83
N LYS A 43 -0.22 -13.55 -6.83
CA LYS A 43 0.69 -13.93 -7.92
C LYS A 43 1.20 -12.69 -8.67
N ASN A 44 0.29 -11.78 -9.01
CA ASN A 44 0.60 -10.55 -9.73
C ASN A 44 1.50 -9.64 -8.87
N LEU A 45 1.21 -9.48 -7.58
CA LEU A 45 2.06 -8.77 -6.60
C LEU A 45 3.49 -9.32 -6.55
N ILE A 46 3.65 -10.64 -6.48
CA ILE A 46 4.97 -11.29 -6.41
C ILE A 46 5.75 -11.12 -7.73
N THR A 47 5.03 -11.02 -8.85
CA THR A 47 5.62 -10.77 -10.18
C THR A 47 5.94 -9.28 -10.39
N PHE A 48 5.71 -8.42 -9.38
CA PHE A 48 5.77 -6.96 -9.48
C PHE A 48 4.87 -6.41 -10.61
N ASP A 49 3.80 -7.12 -10.94
CA ASP A 49 2.79 -6.70 -11.90
C ASP A 49 1.56 -6.27 -11.10
N LEU A 50 1.45 -4.96 -10.82
CA LEU A 50 0.31 -4.43 -10.08
C LEU A 50 -0.93 -4.26 -10.98
N GLY A 51 -0.78 -4.54 -12.28
CA GLY A 51 -1.83 -4.45 -13.27
C GLY A 51 -2.21 -3.00 -13.64
N PRO A 52 -3.15 -2.87 -14.58
CA PRO A 52 -3.60 -1.57 -15.07
C PRO A 52 -4.31 -0.78 -13.96
N SER A 53 -4.12 0.54 -13.95
CA SER A 53 -4.84 1.41 -13.03
C SER A 53 -6.33 1.39 -13.32
N ILE A 54 -7.13 1.03 -12.32
CA ILE A 54 -8.61 1.04 -12.40
C ILE A 54 -9.14 2.46 -12.65
N GLN A 55 -8.38 3.50 -12.23
CA GLN A 55 -8.76 4.90 -12.40
C GLN A 55 -8.18 5.54 -13.68
N SER A 56 -7.22 4.90 -14.36
CA SER A 56 -6.60 5.42 -15.57
C SER A 56 -6.19 4.28 -16.49
N GLU A 57 -7.06 3.91 -17.44
CA GLU A 57 -6.87 2.77 -18.35
C GLU A 57 -5.55 2.80 -19.14
N THR A 58 -4.91 3.97 -19.27
CA THR A 58 -3.69 4.17 -20.08
C THR A 58 -2.39 4.13 -19.29
N ARG A 59 -2.44 4.03 -17.95
CA ARG A 59 -1.23 4.01 -17.10
C ARG A 59 -1.22 2.80 -16.18
N ASP A 60 -0.12 2.06 -16.25
CA ASP A 60 0.17 0.97 -15.35
C ASP A 60 0.48 1.53 -13.94
N VAL A 61 -0.03 0.88 -12.91
CA VAL A 61 0.22 1.26 -11.50
C VAL A 61 1.72 1.21 -11.22
N ASN A 62 2.43 0.27 -11.83
CA ASN A 62 3.88 0.17 -11.72
C ASN A 62 4.60 1.44 -12.19
N THR A 63 4.16 2.04 -13.29
CA THR A 63 4.77 3.27 -13.82
C THR A 63 4.50 4.46 -12.89
N LEU A 64 3.28 4.56 -12.36
CA LEU A 64 2.92 5.62 -11.40
C LEU A 64 3.73 5.51 -10.10
N ILE A 65 3.91 4.30 -9.59
CA ILE A 65 4.75 4.06 -8.42
C ILE A 65 6.20 4.37 -8.75
N ALA A 66 6.73 3.92 -9.89
CA ALA A 66 8.10 4.22 -10.29
C ALA A 66 8.37 5.73 -10.43
N GLU A 67 7.41 6.50 -10.93
CA GLU A 67 7.50 7.97 -11.02
C GLU A 67 7.43 8.65 -9.63
N GLY A 68 6.55 8.18 -8.73
CA GLY A 68 6.34 8.78 -7.40
C GLY A 68 7.33 8.31 -6.31
N PHE A 69 7.91 7.13 -6.47
CA PHE A 69 8.85 6.53 -5.52
C PHE A 69 10.10 7.37 -5.24
N PRO A 70 10.82 7.96 -6.22
CA PRO A 70 12.06 8.68 -5.93
C PRO A 70 11.85 9.91 -5.02
N ILE A 71 10.74 10.62 -5.17
CA ILE A 71 10.41 11.78 -4.34
C ILE A 71 10.12 11.33 -2.90
N SER A 72 9.35 10.26 -2.76
CA SER A 72 9.03 9.67 -1.44
C SER A 72 10.28 9.10 -0.76
N ALA A 73 11.17 8.47 -1.52
CA ALA A 73 12.43 7.93 -1.02
C ALA A 73 13.35 9.04 -0.50
N LEU A 74 13.46 10.17 -1.20
CA LEU A 74 14.23 11.33 -0.74
C LEU A 74 13.69 11.88 0.58
N LEU A 75 12.37 12.07 0.69
CA LEU A 75 11.74 12.53 1.93
C LEU A 75 11.93 11.53 3.07
N GLY A 76 11.73 10.24 2.79
CA GLY A 76 11.94 9.16 3.76
C GLY A 76 13.38 9.11 4.27
N LEU A 77 14.36 9.28 3.37
CA LEU A 77 15.78 9.27 3.73
C LEU A 77 16.15 10.49 4.58
N GLN A 78 15.63 11.68 4.25
CA GLN A 78 15.81 12.87 5.10
C GLN A 78 15.20 12.67 6.49
N ALA A 79 13.99 12.12 6.57
CA ALA A 79 13.33 11.81 7.83
C ALA A 79 14.14 10.79 8.66
N LEU A 80 14.69 9.77 8.00
CA LEU A 80 15.50 8.73 8.64
C LEU A 80 16.81 9.30 9.19
N VAL A 81 17.48 10.19 8.45
CA VAL A 81 18.68 10.90 8.95
C VAL A 81 18.35 11.71 10.19
N MET A 82 17.26 12.49 10.18
CA MET A 82 16.85 13.25 11.36
C MET A 82 16.50 12.34 12.54
N ALA A 83 15.75 11.27 12.28
CA ALA A 83 15.38 10.29 13.31
C ALA A 83 16.61 9.64 13.95
N ILE A 84 17.64 9.32 13.17
CA ILE A 84 18.90 8.78 13.69
C ILE A 84 19.61 9.82 14.57
N VAL A 85 19.74 11.06 14.10
CA VAL A 85 20.44 12.11 14.85
C VAL A 85 19.75 12.39 16.18
N PHE A 86 18.45 12.67 16.16
CA PHE A 86 17.69 12.95 17.38
C PHE A 86 17.51 11.70 18.24
N GLY A 87 17.29 10.54 17.64
CA GLY A 87 17.14 9.26 18.33
C GLY A 87 18.42 8.84 19.07
N LEU A 88 19.59 9.03 18.46
CA LEU A 88 20.88 8.79 19.13
C LEU A 88 21.10 9.77 20.28
N LEU A 89 20.89 11.07 20.07
CA LEU A 89 21.08 12.07 21.12
C LEU A 89 20.19 11.80 22.33
N LEU A 90 18.89 11.60 22.08
CA LEU A 90 17.93 11.28 23.15
C LEU A 90 18.19 9.92 23.77
N GLY A 91 18.61 8.93 22.99
CA GLY A 91 18.98 7.60 23.46
C GLY A 91 20.19 7.62 24.40
N ILE A 92 21.22 8.40 24.07
CA ILE A 92 22.41 8.59 24.91
C ILE A 92 22.03 9.28 26.22
N VAL A 93 21.26 10.37 26.16
CA VAL A 93 20.79 11.08 27.36
C VAL A 93 19.94 10.15 28.24
N ALA A 94 19.03 9.39 27.64
CA ALA A 94 18.20 8.42 28.35
C ALA A 94 19.06 7.32 29.00
N ALA A 95 20.04 6.77 28.30
CA ALA A 95 20.93 5.73 28.83
C ALA A 95 21.78 6.22 30.02
N LEU A 96 22.27 7.46 29.96
CA LEU A 96 23.01 8.08 31.06
C LEU A 96 22.10 8.37 32.27
N ASN A 97 20.86 8.83 32.05
CA ASN A 97 19.92 9.13 33.12
C ASN A 97 19.29 7.86 33.74
N HIS A 98 19.18 6.77 32.96
CA HIS A 98 18.67 5.49 33.45
C HIS A 98 19.63 4.83 34.44
N ARG A 99 20.94 5.03 34.28
CA ARG A 99 21.96 4.52 35.22
C ARG A 99 21.78 5.11 36.63
N TYR A 100 21.42 6.39 36.73
CA TYR A 100 21.15 7.04 38.02
C TYR A 100 19.90 6.50 38.73
N ARG A 101 18.87 6.11 37.97
CA ARG A 101 17.65 5.51 38.52
C ARG A 101 17.81 4.06 38.96
N GLN A 102 18.67 3.29 38.27
CA GLN A 102 18.97 1.91 38.67
C GLN A 102 19.78 1.88 39.97
N GLU A 103 20.74 2.79 40.16
CA GLU A 103 21.50 2.87 41.41
C GLU A 103 20.63 3.28 42.63
N PHE A 104 19.67 4.18 42.45
CA PHE A 104 18.74 4.61 43.53
C PHE A 104 17.67 3.56 43.90
N CYS A 105 17.41 2.58 43.03
CA CYS A 105 16.41 1.53 43.27
C CYS A 105 17.02 0.26 43.88
N VAL A 106 18.35 0.11 43.80
CA VAL A 106 19.10 -1.05 44.33
C VAL A 106 19.64 -0.77 45.76
N MET A 107 19.58 0.48 46.23
CA MET A 107 19.92 0.89 47.61
C MET A 107 18.66 1.08 48.45
#